data_AF-A0A317MLU1-F1
#
_entry.id   AF-A0A317MLU1-F1
#
_cell.length_a   1.000
_cell.length_b   1.000
_cell.length_c   1.000
_cell.angle_alpha   90.00
_cell.angle_beta   90.00
_cell.angle_gamma   90.00
#
_symmetry.space_group_name_H-M   'P 1'
#
loop_
_entity.id
_entity.type
_entity.pdbx_description
1 polymer ?
#
loop_
_entity_poly.entity_id
_entity_poly.type
_entity_poly.pdbx_seq_one_letter_code
_entity_poly.pdbx_strand_id
1 'polypeptide(L)'
;MSVRSTNGLRSHVCRTSHGAVITLVIIQGSLEDIAGGVRAGQWRMVAAQTRQLVLASLQVSGLEFGGEPYWQENGGALDQITRAPESLRVQGFTLVHEANALATDPSGADSWLARLEGWAGLVQKGLGLDENLPELRSPQGMFGGLRLVRGWTETVDSLGLPPLLPSDWTKPL
;
A
#
# COMPACT_ATOMS: atom_id res chain seq x y z
N MET A 1 13.82 -8.80 -35.44
CA MET A 1 12.83 -8.66 -34.36
C MET A 1 13.59 -8.50 -33.04
N SER A 2 13.59 -7.28 -32.47
CA SER A 2 14.21 -7.03 -31.17
C SER A 2 13.31 -7.62 -30.09
N VAL A 3 13.82 -8.61 -29.36
CA VAL A 3 13.16 -9.14 -28.16
C VAL A 3 13.16 -8.02 -27.13
N ARG A 4 12.04 -7.29 -27.01
CA ARG A 4 11.85 -6.36 -25.90
C ARG A 4 11.95 -7.17 -24.61
N SER A 5 12.87 -6.78 -23.74
CA SER A 5 13.11 -7.44 -22.45
C SER A 5 11.79 -7.61 -21.68
N THR A 6 11.33 -8.85 -21.53
CA THR A 6 10.13 -9.22 -20.76
C THR A 6 10.27 -8.86 -19.28
N ASN A 7 11.51 -8.71 -18.78
CA ASN A 7 11.78 -8.26 -17.42
C ASN A 7 11.25 -6.84 -17.17
N GLY A 8 11.33 -5.94 -18.16
CA GLY A 8 10.78 -4.58 -18.03
C GLY A 8 9.26 -4.58 -17.93
N LEU A 9 8.59 -5.43 -18.71
CA LEU A 9 7.14 -5.58 -18.68
C LEU A 9 6.67 -6.20 -17.37
N ARG A 10 7.31 -7.28 -16.90
CA ARG A 10 6.99 -7.93 -15.63
C ARG A 10 7.15 -6.96 -14.45
N SER A 11 8.24 -6.20 -14.39
CA SER A 11 8.45 -5.19 -13.35
C SER A 11 7.41 -4.08 -13.41
N HIS A 12 7.06 -3.59 -14.61
CA HIS A 12 6.03 -2.58 -14.77
C HIS A 12 4.66 -3.07 -14.32
N VAL A 13 4.22 -4.24 -14.80
CA VAL A 13 2.93 -4.82 -14.40
C VAL A 13 2.89 -5.10 -12.91
N CYS A 14 3.96 -5.66 -12.34
CA CYS A 14 4.09 -5.87 -10.90
C CYS A 14 3.88 -4.56 -10.12
N ARG A 15 4.67 -3.52 -10.41
CA ARG A 15 4.60 -2.21 -9.76
C ARG A 15 3.19 -1.62 -9.86
N THR A 16 2.62 -1.59 -11.06
CA THR A 16 1.33 -0.93 -11.31
C THR A 16 0.18 -1.71 -10.67
N SER A 17 0.08 -3.01 -10.92
CA SER A 17 -1.06 -3.82 -10.45
C SER A 17 -1.02 -4.06 -8.95
N HIS A 18 0.08 -4.55 -8.40
CA HIS A 18 0.19 -4.84 -6.97
C HIS A 18 0.29 -3.55 -6.16
N GLY A 19 0.99 -2.54 -6.68
CA GLY A 19 1.05 -1.22 -6.07
C GLY A 19 -0.33 -0.56 -5.93
N ALA A 20 -1.15 -0.64 -6.98
CA ALA A 20 -2.52 -0.13 -6.95
C ALA A 20 -3.39 -0.89 -5.93
N VAL A 21 -3.34 -2.23 -5.93
CA VAL A 21 -4.13 -3.02 -4.98
C VAL A 21 -3.70 -2.79 -3.53
N ILE A 22 -2.40 -2.76 -3.26
CA ILE A 22 -1.89 -2.52 -1.91
C ILE A 22 -2.29 -1.11 -1.43
N THR A 23 -2.20 -0.13 -2.33
CA THR A 23 -2.59 1.25 -2.02
C THR A 23 -4.09 1.34 -1.70
N LEU A 24 -4.91 0.75 -2.55
CA LEU A 24 -6.37 0.76 -2.42
C LEU A 24 -6.84 0.04 -1.15
N VAL A 25 -6.37 -1.18 -0.93
CA VAL A 25 -6.91 -2.05 0.13
C VAL A 25 -6.37 -1.69 1.51
N ILE A 26 -5.14 -1.16 1.58
CA ILE A 26 -4.41 -1.06 2.85
C ILE A 26 -4.03 0.36 3.16
N ILE A 27 -3.35 1.05 2.24
CA ILE A 27 -2.85 2.39 2.53
C ILE A 27 -4.04 3.34 2.75
N GLN A 28 -5.03 3.33 1.84
CA GLN A 28 -6.24 4.13 2.00
C GLN A 28 -7.06 3.69 3.23
N GLY A 29 -7.29 2.38 3.40
CA GLY A 29 -8.03 1.85 4.54
C GLY A 29 -7.41 2.23 5.89
N SER A 30 -6.09 2.10 6.02
CA SER A 30 -5.35 2.49 7.22
C SER A 30 -5.35 4.00 7.42
N LEU A 31 -5.25 4.83 6.37
CA LEU A 31 -5.36 6.30 6.52
C LEU A 31 -6.71 6.70 7.12
N GLU A 32 -7.80 6.12 6.62
CA GLU A 32 -9.14 6.38 7.14
C GLU A 32 -9.30 5.91 8.59
N ASP A 33 -8.77 4.73 8.93
CA ASP A 33 -8.80 4.20 10.30
C ASP A 33 -7.96 5.03 11.26
N ILE A 34 -6.81 5.54 10.81
CA ILE A 34 -5.95 6.43 11.59
C ILE A 34 -6.68 7.75 11.83
N ALA A 35 -7.23 8.39 10.79
CA ALA A 35 -7.95 9.64 10.92
C ALA A 35 -9.19 9.49 11.83
N GLY A 36 -9.93 8.39 11.70
CA GLY A 36 -11.01 8.03 12.60
C GLY A 36 -10.54 7.81 14.03
N GLY A 37 -9.43 7.09 14.20
CA GLY A 37 -8.81 6.79 15.49
C GLY A 37 -8.31 8.03 16.23
N VAL A 38 -7.71 8.99 15.51
CA VAL A 38 -7.30 10.29 16.07
C VAL A 38 -8.51 11.04 16.61
N ARG A 39 -9.58 11.16 15.81
CA ARG A 39 -10.83 11.84 16.23
C ARG A 39 -11.49 11.14 17.43
N ALA A 40 -11.39 9.82 17.50
CA ALA A 40 -11.98 9.01 18.57
C ALA A 40 -11.06 8.83 19.80
N GLY A 41 -9.83 9.36 19.78
CA GLY A 41 -8.84 9.18 20.85
C GLY A 41 -8.36 7.74 21.02
N GLN A 42 -8.43 6.91 19.98
CA GLN A 42 -8.06 5.49 20.01
C GLN A 42 -6.58 5.27 19.67
N TRP A 43 -5.69 5.80 20.51
CA TRP A 43 -4.26 5.92 20.21
C TRP A 43 -3.52 4.59 19.97
N ARG A 44 -3.93 3.50 20.62
CA ARG A 44 -3.34 2.17 20.36
C ARG A 44 -3.68 1.65 18.96
N MET A 45 -4.90 1.89 18.50
CA MET A 45 -5.31 1.56 17.14
C MET A 45 -4.57 2.44 16.13
N VAL A 46 -4.45 3.74 16.40
CA VAL A 46 -3.67 4.69 15.58
C VAL A 46 -2.23 4.20 15.41
N ALA A 47 -1.54 3.82 16.49
CA ALA A 47 -0.17 3.32 16.42
C ALA A 47 -0.06 2.02 15.60
N ALA A 48 -0.98 1.07 15.81
CA ALA A 48 -1.00 -0.19 15.07
C ALA A 48 -1.26 0.02 13.57
N GLN A 49 -2.25 0.84 13.22
CA GLN A 49 -2.59 1.15 11.84
C GLN A 49 -1.50 1.98 11.15
N THR A 50 -0.83 2.89 11.87
CA THR A 50 0.31 3.64 11.33
C THR A 50 1.44 2.69 10.91
N ARG A 51 1.75 1.70 11.75
CA ARG A 51 2.76 0.69 11.41
C ARG A 51 2.37 -0.09 10.15
N GLN A 52 1.12 -0.53 10.06
CA GLN A 52 0.61 -1.25 8.89
C GLN A 52 0.70 -0.40 7.61
N LEU A 53 0.25 0.86 7.69
CA LEU A 53 0.33 1.82 6.59
C LEU A 53 1.77 2.02 6.13
N VAL A 54 2.70 2.24 7.06
CA VAL A 54 4.11 2.51 6.73
C VAL A 54 4.74 1.29 6.06
N LEU A 55 4.53 0.09 6.57
CA LEU A 55 5.07 -1.13 5.96
C LEU A 55 4.51 -1.35 4.54
N ALA A 56 3.19 -1.20 4.35
CA ALA A 56 2.55 -1.33 3.04
C ALA A 56 3.07 -0.27 2.06
N SER A 57 3.24 0.97 2.52
CA SER A 57 3.74 2.08 1.69
C SER A 57 5.20 1.88 1.27
N LEU A 58 6.04 1.37 2.18
CA LEU A 58 7.43 1.03 1.86
C LEU A 58 7.53 -0.16 0.91
N GLN A 59 6.68 -1.16 1.07
CA GLN A 59 6.57 -2.26 0.13
C GLN A 59 6.25 -1.77 -1.28
N VAL A 60 5.22 -0.93 -1.41
CA VAL A 60 4.84 -0.31 -2.69
C VAL A 60 6.01 0.46 -3.30
N SER A 61 6.68 1.28 -2.49
CA SER A 61 7.83 2.08 -2.93
C SER A 61 9.01 1.22 -3.37
N GLY A 62 9.15 0.01 -2.84
CA GLY A 62 10.19 -0.94 -3.20
C GLY A 62 9.95 -1.68 -4.51
N LEU A 63 8.71 -1.77 -5.01
CA LEU A 63 8.36 -2.54 -6.21
C LEU A 63 9.10 -2.04 -7.46
N GLU A 64 9.31 -0.72 -7.58
CA GLU A 64 10.08 -0.13 -8.69
C GLU A 64 11.54 -0.57 -8.68
N PHE A 65 12.10 -0.86 -7.51
CA PHE A 65 13.50 -1.22 -7.30
C PHE A 65 13.69 -2.75 -7.16
N GLY A 66 12.72 -3.54 -7.65
CA GLY A 66 12.77 -4.99 -7.63
C GLY A 66 12.40 -5.62 -6.28
N GLY A 67 11.62 -4.90 -5.46
CA GLY A 67 10.99 -5.47 -4.27
C GLY A 67 9.95 -6.53 -4.64
N GLU A 68 9.74 -7.49 -3.75
CA GLU A 68 8.81 -8.58 -3.98
C GLU A 68 7.36 -8.14 -3.69
N PRO A 69 6.41 -8.41 -4.61
CA PRO A 69 5.01 -8.10 -4.40
C PRO A 69 4.35 -9.15 -3.49
N TYR A 70 4.70 -9.15 -2.21
CA TYR A 70 4.17 -10.12 -1.24
C TYR A 70 3.16 -9.50 -0.28
N TRP A 71 1.87 -9.75 -0.47
CA TRP A 71 0.83 -9.21 0.40
C TRP A 71 0.20 -10.24 1.34
N GLN A 72 -0.31 -11.41 0.90
CA GLN A 72 -1.14 -12.23 1.80
C GLN A 72 -1.16 -13.78 1.67
N GLU A 73 -0.60 -14.42 0.63
CA GLU A 73 -0.65 -15.90 0.54
C GLU A 73 0.66 -16.54 0.05
N ASN A 74 1.14 -17.56 0.77
CA ASN A 74 2.18 -18.53 0.37
C ASN A 74 3.55 -17.98 -0.10
N GLY A 75 3.92 -16.76 0.30
CA GLY A 75 5.25 -16.22 0.00
C GLY A 75 6.29 -16.72 0.99
N GLY A 76 7.54 -16.83 0.51
CA GLY A 76 8.68 -17.03 1.40
C GLY A 76 8.78 -15.91 2.44
N ALA A 77 9.48 -16.16 3.54
CA ALA A 77 9.81 -15.12 4.52
C ALA A 77 10.72 -14.07 3.85
N LEU A 78 10.08 -13.02 3.32
CA LEU A 78 10.73 -11.92 2.61
C LEU A 78 10.60 -10.65 3.43
N ASP A 79 11.66 -9.85 3.42
CA ASP A 79 11.61 -8.50 4.00
C ASP A 79 10.87 -7.58 3.02
N GLN A 80 9.65 -7.20 3.41
CA GLN A 80 8.72 -6.39 2.65
C GLN A 80 9.27 -4.99 2.30
N ILE A 81 10.34 -4.54 2.97
CA ILE A 81 10.89 -3.19 2.79
C ILE A 81 12.33 -3.15 2.24
N THR A 82 12.92 -4.29 1.87
CA THR A 82 14.35 -4.40 1.47
C THR A 82 14.75 -3.41 0.36
N ARG A 83 13.85 -3.10 -0.57
CA ARG A 83 14.11 -2.26 -1.74
C ARG A 83 13.51 -0.86 -1.64
N ALA A 84 12.91 -0.51 -0.51
CA ALA A 84 12.29 0.80 -0.32
C ALA A 84 13.36 1.90 -0.21
N PRO A 85 13.15 3.08 -0.82
CA PRO A 85 14.05 4.23 -0.69
C PRO A 85 14.35 4.56 0.77
N GLU A 86 15.63 4.77 1.10
CA GLU A 86 16.06 5.02 2.48
C GLU A 86 15.41 6.26 3.11
N SER A 87 15.29 7.35 2.35
CA SER A 87 14.62 8.56 2.81
C SER A 87 13.18 8.30 3.25
N LEU A 88 12.43 7.50 2.49
CA LEU A 88 11.06 7.11 2.83
C LEU A 88 11.03 6.18 4.05
N ARG A 89 11.98 5.25 4.18
CA ARG A 89 12.10 4.37 5.37
C ARG A 89 12.30 5.18 6.64
N VAL A 90 13.27 6.10 6.63
CA VAL A 90 13.55 6.96 7.79
C VAL A 90 12.33 7.78 8.18
N GLN A 91 11.71 8.48 7.22
CA GLN A 91 10.51 9.29 7.47
C GLN A 91 9.33 8.45 7.98
N GLY A 92 9.08 7.29 7.38
CA GLY A 92 8.01 6.39 7.79
C GLY A 92 8.22 5.87 9.21
N PHE A 93 9.43 5.45 9.57
CA PHE A 93 9.71 4.99 10.94
C PHE A 93 9.65 6.11 11.98
N THR A 94 10.01 7.35 11.60
CA THR A 94 9.76 8.53 12.45
C THR A 94 8.27 8.70 12.73
N LEU A 95 7.41 8.61 11.70
CA LEU A 95 5.96 8.70 11.87
C LEU A 95 5.38 7.59 12.77
N VAL A 96 5.90 6.36 12.66
CA VAL A 96 5.52 5.25 13.56
C VAL A 96 5.93 5.55 15.00
N HIS A 97 7.14 6.05 15.22
CA HIS A 97 7.61 6.40 16.56
C HIS A 97 6.74 7.49 17.19
N GLU A 98 6.45 8.54 16.44
CA GLU A 98 5.57 9.64 16.87
C GLU A 98 4.15 9.15 17.16
N ALA A 99 3.59 8.23 16.36
CA ALA A 99 2.27 7.66 16.61
C ALA A 99 2.17 6.94 17.96
N ASN A 100 3.26 6.27 18.38
CA ASN A 100 3.32 5.65 19.71
C ASN A 100 3.36 6.70 20.83
N ALA A 101 3.99 7.85 20.60
CA ALA A 101 4.07 8.93 21.57
C ALA A 101 2.71 9.64 21.79
N LEU A 102 1.82 9.64 20.79
CA LEU A 102 0.48 10.25 20.89
C LEU A 102 -0.40 9.63 21.98
N ALA A 103 -0.14 8.38 22.37
CA ALA A 103 -0.85 7.75 23.48
C ALA A 103 -0.56 8.43 24.84
N THR A 104 0.59 9.10 24.96
CA THR A 104 1.00 9.84 26.17
C THR A 104 0.70 11.33 26.04
N ASP A 105 0.94 11.91 24.85
CA ASP A 105 0.70 13.32 24.58
C ASP A 105 0.04 13.51 23.20
N PRO A 106 -1.28 13.74 23.14
CA PRO A 106 -2.01 13.90 21.88
C PRO A 106 -1.99 15.33 21.34
N SER A 107 -1.31 16.28 21.99
CA SER A 107 -1.35 17.71 21.60
C SER A 107 -0.87 17.99 20.16
N GLY A 108 -0.04 17.10 19.61
CA GLY A 108 0.46 17.16 18.23
C GLY A 108 -0.29 16.29 17.23
N ALA A 109 -1.44 15.70 17.56
CA ALA A 109 -2.09 14.68 16.72
C ALA A 109 -2.47 15.19 15.32
N ASP A 110 -3.05 16.39 15.21
CA ASP A 110 -3.49 16.93 13.92
C ASP A 110 -2.32 17.25 12.98
N SER A 111 -1.24 17.84 13.53
CA SER A 111 -0.04 18.15 12.75
C SER A 111 0.74 16.90 12.35
N TRP A 112 0.72 15.86 13.20
CA TRP A 112 1.22 14.54 12.88
C TRP A 112 0.40 13.88 11.76
N LEU A 113 -0.93 13.92 11.84
CA LEU A 113 -1.82 13.33 10.84
C LEU A 113 -1.60 13.97 9.45
N ALA A 114 -1.52 15.30 9.39
CA ALA A 114 -1.23 16.00 8.13
C ALA A 114 0.12 15.60 7.51
N ARG A 115 1.15 15.36 8.33
CA ARG A 115 2.46 14.86 7.86
C ARG A 115 2.37 13.42 7.35
N LEU A 116 1.60 12.57 8.05
CA LEU A 116 1.36 11.19 7.62
C LEU A 116 0.64 11.15 6.27
N GLU A 117 -0.41 11.95 6.10
CA GLU A 117 -1.16 12.06 4.84
C GLU A 117 -0.26 12.57 3.70
N GLY A 118 0.56 13.59 3.97
CA GLY A 118 1.55 14.10 3.01
C GLY A 118 2.57 13.05 2.59
N TRP A 119 3.10 12.30 3.56
CA TRP A 119 4.04 11.20 3.31
C TRP A 119 3.41 10.07 2.50
N ALA A 120 2.19 9.64 2.85
CA ALA A 120 1.45 8.64 2.09
C ALA A 120 1.14 9.13 0.66
N GLY A 121 0.82 10.41 0.49
CA GLY A 121 0.61 11.03 -0.81
C GLY A 121 1.86 11.02 -1.70
N LEU A 122 3.06 11.15 -1.14
CA LEU A 122 4.31 10.99 -1.89
C LEU A 122 4.48 9.57 -2.44
N VAL A 123 4.17 8.55 -1.62
CA VAL A 123 4.23 7.15 -2.03
C VAL A 123 3.22 6.86 -3.14
N GLN A 124 1.99 7.33 -3.01
CA GLN A 124 0.96 7.16 -4.04
C GLN A 124 1.34 7.83 -5.37
N LYS A 125 1.90 9.04 -5.33
CA LYS A 125 2.42 9.71 -6.54
C LYS A 125 3.55 8.93 -7.20
N GLY A 126 4.40 8.26 -6.41
CA GLY A 126 5.49 7.42 -6.90
C GLY A 126 5.04 6.23 -7.75
N LEU A 127 3.78 5.78 -7.63
CA LEU A 127 3.24 4.72 -8.49
C LEU A 127 3.07 5.13 -9.95
N GLY A 128 2.99 6.44 -10.23
CA GLY A 128 2.77 6.97 -11.57
C GLY A 128 1.41 6.59 -12.15
N LEU A 129 0.38 6.51 -11.32
CA LEU A 129 -1.01 6.39 -11.78
C LEU A 129 -1.51 7.79 -12.16
N ASP A 130 -1.98 7.94 -13.40
CA ASP A 130 -2.43 9.23 -13.94
C ASP A 130 -3.75 9.71 -13.30
N GLU A 131 -4.52 8.80 -12.71
CA GLU A 131 -5.77 9.06 -12.01
C GLU A 131 -5.69 8.62 -10.55
N ASN A 132 -6.38 9.35 -9.67
CA ASN A 132 -6.51 8.93 -8.27
C ASN A 132 -7.24 7.58 -8.21
N LEU A 133 -6.72 6.66 -7.40
CA LEU A 133 -7.41 5.40 -7.13
C LEU A 133 -8.75 5.66 -6.45
N PRO A 134 -9.79 4.85 -6.76
CA PRO A 134 -11.10 5.02 -6.15
C PRO A 134 -11.04 4.82 -4.64
N GLU A 135 -11.76 5.62 -3.86
CA GLU A 135 -11.78 5.49 -2.40
C GLU A 135 -12.54 4.23 -1.98
N LEU A 136 -11.86 3.25 -1.38
CA LEU A 136 -12.42 1.92 -1.12
C LEU A 136 -13.74 1.94 -0.33
N ARG A 137 -13.86 2.81 0.68
CA ARG A 137 -15.05 2.91 1.54
C ARG A 137 -16.17 3.78 0.96
N SER A 138 -16.00 4.31 -0.25
CA SER A 138 -17.12 4.91 -1.00
C SER A 138 -18.03 3.81 -1.58
N PRO A 139 -19.32 4.08 -1.82
CA PRO A 139 -20.22 3.14 -2.49
C PRO A 139 -19.70 2.67 -3.87
N GLN A 140 -18.88 3.48 -4.55
CA GLN A 140 -18.25 3.12 -5.82
C GLN A 140 -16.89 2.40 -5.66
N GLY A 141 -16.25 2.52 -4.49
CA GLY A 141 -14.88 2.14 -4.20
C GLY A 141 -14.56 0.67 -4.36
N MET A 142 -15.35 -0.19 -3.70
CA MET A 142 -15.14 -1.63 -3.74
C MET A 142 -15.38 -2.23 -5.13
N PHE A 143 -16.36 -1.69 -5.88
CA PHE A 143 -16.56 -2.06 -7.29
C PHE A 143 -15.41 -1.59 -8.19
N GLY A 144 -14.85 -0.40 -7.91
CA GLY A 144 -13.64 0.11 -8.57
C GLY A 144 -12.44 -0.81 -8.35
N GLY A 145 -12.20 -1.23 -7.11
CA GLY A 145 -11.14 -2.18 -6.76
C GLY A 145 -11.28 -3.53 -7.45
N LEU A 146 -12.49 -4.11 -7.45
CA LEU A 146 -12.76 -5.36 -8.15
C LEU A 146 -12.58 -5.24 -9.67
N ARG A 147 -12.99 -4.11 -10.27
CA ARG A 147 -12.78 -3.85 -11.70
C ARG A 147 -11.29 -3.72 -12.03
N LEU A 148 -10.53 -3.04 -11.18
CA LEU A 148 -9.07 -2.91 -11.33
C LEU A 148 -8.41 -4.29 -11.29
N VAL A 149 -8.75 -5.12 -10.31
CA VAL A 149 -8.19 -6.48 -10.20
C VAL A 149 -8.54 -7.31 -11.45
N ARG A 150 -9.81 -7.35 -11.85
CA ARG A 150 -10.26 -8.11 -13.04
C ARG A 150 -9.57 -7.65 -14.32
N GLY A 151 -9.30 -6.36 -14.46
CA GLY A 151 -8.59 -5.80 -15.63
C GLY A 151 -7.13 -6.27 -15.74
N TRP A 152 -6.51 -6.67 -14.62
CA TRP A 152 -5.11 -7.08 -14.58
C TRP A 152 -4.92 -8.60 -14.45
N THR A 153 -5.93 -9.37 -14.02
CA THR A 153 -5.80 -10.82 -13.71
C THR A 153 -5.11 -11.61 -14.82
N GLU A 154 -5.61 -11.56 -16.06
CA GLU A 154 -5.04 -12.33 -17.17
C GLU A 154 -3.57 -11.96 -17.45
N THR A 155 -3.22 -10.68 -17.30
CA THR A 155 -1.86 -10.20 -17.51
C THR A 155 -0.93 -10.62 -16.37
N VAL A 156 -1.42 -10.58 -15.13
CA VAL A 156 -0.68 -11.04 -13.94
C VAL A 156 -0.39 -12.53 -14.04
N ASP A 157 -1.39 -13.33 -14.42
CA ASP A 157 -1.28 -14.79 -14.54
C ASP A 157 -0.31 -15.18 -15.67
N SER A 158 -0.44 -14.56 -16.85
CA SER A 158 0.44 -14.84 -17.99
C SER A 158 1.91 -14.47 -17.75
N LEU A 159 2.18 -13.54 -16.82
CA LEU A 159 3.53 -13.15 -16.42
C LEU A 159 4.06 -13.95 -15.22
N GLY A 160 3.31 -14.92 -14.71
CA GLY A 160 3.68 -15.72 -13.54
C GLY A 160 3.91 -14.85 -12.29
N LEU A 161 3.15 -13.77 -12.15
CA LEU A 161 3.18 -12.90 -10.97
C LEU A 161 2.24 -13.46 -9.88
N PRO A 162 2.47 -13.12 -8.60
CA PRO A 162 1.54 -13.49 -7.54
C PRO A 162 0.12 -12.96 -7.80
N PRO A 163 -0.91 -13.65 -7.27
CA PRO A 163 -2.29 -13.18 -7.43
C PRO A 163 -2.49 -11.85 -6.70
N LEU A 164 -3.27 -10.96 -7.33
CA LEU A 164 -3.54 -9.61 -6.80
C LEU A 164 -4.41 -9.60 -5.54
N LEU A 165 -5.33 -10.55 -5.42
CA LEU A 165 -6.19 -10.74 -4.25
C LEU A 165 -5.95 -12.13 -3.66
N PRO A 166 -6.20 -12.31 -2.36
CA PRO A 166 -6.21 -13.64 -1.75
C PRO A 166 -7.12 -14.59 -2.53
N SER A 167 -6.66 -15.81 -2.79
CA SER A 167 -7.39 -16.79 -3.58
C SER A 167 -8.76 -17.10 -2.95
N ASP A 168 -8.83 -17.10 -1.61
CA ASP A 168 -10.06 -17.29 -0.84
C ASP A 168 -11.12 -16.21 -1.09
N TRP A 169 -10.73 -14.99 -1.49
CA TRP A 169 -11.67 -13.91 -1.79
C TRP A 169 -12.34 -14.07 -3.15
N THR A 170 -11.81 -14.95 -4.00
CA THR A 170 -12.29 -15.16 -5.37
C THR A 170 -12.99 -16.51 -5.57
N LYS A 171 -13.05 -17.34 -4.52
CA LYS A 171 -13.78 -18.62 -4.56
C LYS A 171 -15.29 -18.36 -4.68
N PRO A 172 -16.02 -19.05 -5.58
CA PRO A 172 -17.48 -19.07 -5.55
C PRO A 172 -17.96 -19.58 -4.20
N LEU A 173 -18.99 -18.96 -3.64
CA LEU A 173 -19.69 -19.43 -2.44
C LEU A 173 -20.37 -20.79 -2.69
#